data_AF-A0A662HSP4-F1
#
_entry.id   AF-A0A662HSP4-F1
#
_cell.length_a   1.000
_cell.length_b   1.000
_cell.length_c   1.000
_cell.angle_alpha   90.00
_cell.angle_beta   90.00
_cell.angle_gamma   90.00
#
_symmetry.space_group_name_H-M   'P 1'
#
loop_
_entity.id
_entity.type
_entity.pdbx_description
1 polymer ?
#
loop_
_entity_poly.entity_id
_entity_poly.type
_entity_poly.pdbx_seq_one_letter_code
_entity_poly.pdbx_strand_id
1 'polypeptide(L)'
;MKIPPRSKETIGVVKGNLEIGRNSIIQGEGTPPKIVVEGIIVCRGRVLFEADVEARSLEGEEDNVEVKGNLTVENSISIEDGSLYVHGNLQATNIEVDNSLRVRGVTKAEEIKVGGSLETTKEVVANRIIVGSSFEAESNVKAEKIKVGGTLEIKGKVSAKDIDVGGSVELSSGEVNGSIKVGGTLETENFLKFEEIKVGGSARVKTGEGRIIKVGGTLEIDED
;
A
#
# COMPACT_ATOMS: atom_id res chain seq x y z
N MET A 1 20.47 15.34 -13.86
CA MET A 1 21.07 14.31 -14.73
C MET A 1 19.99 13.72 -15.62
N LYS A 2 20.30 13.39 -16.88
CA LYS A 2 19.36 12.72 -17.78
C LYS A 2 19.97 11.41 -18.27
N ILE A 3 19.18 10.35 -18.28
CA ILE A 3 19.54 9.02 -18.76
C ILE A 3 18.68 8.70 -19.98
N PRO A 4 19.28 8.39 -21.13
CA PRO A 4 18.51 8.10 -22.32
C PRO A 4 17.70 6.81 -22.17
N PRO A 5 16.66 6.60 -22.99
CA PRO A 5 15.92 5.34 -23.01
C PRO A 5 16.81 4.13 -23.32
N ARG A 6 16.43 2.96 -22.80
CA ARG A 6 17.10 1.67 -23.01
C ARG A 6 18.55 1.66 -22.52
N SER A 7 18.83 2.43 -21.47
CA SER A 7 20.16 2.53 -20.89
C SER A 7 20.33 1.59 -19.70
N LYS A 8 21.59 1.24 -19.45
CA LYS A 8 22.03 0.63 -18.19
C LYS A 8 23.14 1.49 -17.63
N GLU A 9 22.87 2.16 -16.51
CA GLU A 9 23.80 3.13 -15.90
C GLU A 9 24.02 2.81 -14.42
N THR A 10 25.22 3.10 -13.93
CA THR A 10 25.55 3.05 -12.51
C THR A 10 25.58 4.46 -11.93
N ILE A 11 24.87 4.68 -10.82
CA ILE A 11 24.73 5.98 -10.18
C ILE A 11 24.92 5.85 -8.67
N GLY A 12 25.74 6.71 -8.08
CA GLY A 12 25.79 6.91 -6.63
C GLY A 12 24.92 8.08 -6.18
N VAL A 13 25.41 9.30 -6.37
CA VAL A 13 24.76 10.54 -5.89
C VAL A 13 24.45 11.49 -7.04
N VAL A 14 23.22 12.01 -7.10
CA VAL A 14 22.79 13.04 -8.03
C VAL A 14 22.40 14.30 -7.26
N LYS A 15 23.17 15.38 -7.46
CA LYS A 15 22.84 16.72 -6.95
C LYS A 15 21.80 17.34 -7.88
N GLY A 16 20.54 17.37 -7.44
CA GLY A 16 19.39 17.81 -8.24
C GLY A 16 18.60 16.66 -8.86
N ASN A 17 17.82 16.94 -9.90
CA ASN A 17 16.85 15.98 -10.46
C ASN A 17 17.51 14.92 -11.34
N LEU A 18 16.91 13.73 -11.39
CA LEU A 18 17.30 12.61 -12.24
C LEU A 18 16.13 12.23 -13.17
N GLU A 19 16.32 12.35 -14.48
CA GLU A 19 15.31 11.99 -15.48
C GLU A 19 15.77 10.73 -16.22
N ILE A 20 14.95 9.68 -16.24
CA ILE A 20 15.30 8.35 -16.75
C ILE A 20 14.35 7.98 -17.88
N GLY A 21 14.91 7.66 -19.04
CA GLY A 21 14.13 7.20 -20.19
C GLY A 21 13.66 5.76 -20.05
N ARG A 22 12.63 5.41 -20.83
CA ARG A 22 11.97 4.09 -20.81
C ARG A 22 12.89 2.91 -21.00
N ASN A 23 12.51 1.79 -20.39
CA ASN A 23 13.19 0.50 -20.44
C ASN A 23 14.64 0.57 -19.96
N SER A 24 14.92 1.35 -18.92
CA SER A 24 16.27 1.54 -18.38
C SER A 24 16.48 0.79 -17.06
N ILE A 25 17.73 0.42 -16.80
CA ILE A 25 18.19 -0.24 -15.58
C ILE A 25 19.19 0.67 -14.89
N ILE A 26 18.92 1.05 -13.65
CA ILE A 26 19.79 1.91 -12.85
C ILE A 26 20.40 1.08 -11.72
N GLN A 27 21.72 0.96 -11.73
CA GLN A 27 22.47 0.26 -10.69
C GLN A 27 23.01 1.28 -9.68
N GLY A 28 22.98 0.92 -8.39
CA GLY A 28 23.54 1.75 -7.33
C GLY A 28 25.05 1.56 -7.18
N GLU A 29 25.73 2.58 -6.67
CA GLU A 29 27.12 2.46 -6.22
C GLU A 29 27.19 1.89 -4.79
N GLY A 30 28.33 1.29 -4.44
CA GLY A 30 28.60 0.79 -3.10
C GLY A 30 28.05 -0.61 -2.79
N THR A 31 28.28 -1.05 -1.55
CA THR A 31 27.84 -2.34 -1.02
C THR A 31 27.25 -2.14 0.38
N PRO A 32 25.92 -2.24 0.58
CA PRO A 32 24.91 -2.54 -0.46
C PRO A 32 24.76 -1.41 -1.50
N PRO A 33 24.30 -1.72 -2.74
CA PRO A 33 24.11 -0.72 -3.78
C PRO A 33 23.09 0.34 -3.37
N LYS A 34 23.44 1.61 -3.52
CA LYS A 34 22.60 2.75 -3.13
C LYS A 34 22.64 3.86 -4.16
N ILE A 35 21.48 4.49 -4.38
CA ILE A 35 21.28 5.67 -5.23
C ILE A 35 20.67 6.76 -4.37
N VAL A 36 21.30 7.94 -4.34
CA VAL A 36 20.80 9.12 -3.62
C VAL A 36 20.58 10.25 -4.60
N VAL A 37 19.34 10.74 -4.68
CA VAL A 37 18.96 11.87 -5.54
C VAL A 37 18.41 12.97 -4.65
N GLU A 38 19.14 14.09 -4.51
CA GLU A 38 18.65 15.24 -3.71
C GLU A 38 17.38 15.87 -4.32
N GLY A 39 17.12 15.55 -5.59
CA GLY A 39 16.03 16.00 -6.45
C GLY A 39 14.81 15.10 -6.55
N ILE A 40 14.07 15.36 -7.62
CA ILE A 40 13.00 14.52 -8.11
C ILE A 40 13.61 13.47 -9.05
N ILE A 41 13.20 12.22 -8.89
CA ILE A 41 13.42 11.16 -9.88
C ILE A 41 12.20 11.12 -10.80
N VAL A 42 12.40 11.27 -12.10
CA VAL A 42 11.35 11.16 -13.13
C VAL A 42 11.64 9.94 -13.98
N CYS A 43 10.78 8.93 -13.92
CA CYS A 43 10.83 7.69 -14.68
C CYS A 43 9.82 7.76 -15.84
N ARG A 44 10.30 7.85 -17.08
CA ARG A 44 9.40 7.78 -18.25
C ARG A 44 9.31 6.35 -18.75
N GLY A 45 8.19 5.68 -18.53
CA GLY A 45 7.99 4.27 -18.82
C GLY A 45 8.77 3.36 -17.87
N ARG A 46 9.04 2.13 -18.33
CA ARG A 46 9.59 1.10 -17.45
C ARG A 46 10.97 1.45 -16.93
N VAL A 47 11.15 1.46 -15.62
CA VAL A 47 12.47 1.66 -14.99
C VAL A 47 12.68 0.65 -13.88
N LEU A 48 13.86 0.03 -13.88
CA LEU A 48 14.31 -0.89 -12.84
C LEU A 48 15.48 -0.27 -12.07
N PHE A 49 15.35 -0.14 -10.76
CA PHE A 49 16.43 0.20 -9.84
C PHE A 49 16.97 -1.06 -9.18
N GLU A 50 18.23 -1.39 -9.42
CA GLU A 50 18.97 -2.49 -8.77
C GLU A 50 19.72 -1.98 -7.53
N ALA A 51 19.03 -1.25 -6.64
CA ALA A 51 19.62 -0.62 -5.45
C ALA A 51 18.56 -0.20 -4.42
N ASP A 52 19.04 0.21 -3.25
CA ASP A 52 18.30 1.11 -2.37
C ASP A 52 18.24 2.51 -3.01
N VAL A 53 17.08 3.16 -2.93
CA VAL A 53 16.83 4.47 -3.56
C VAL A 53 16.35 5.47 -2.51
N GLU A 54 17.04 6.60 -2.43
CA GLU A 54 16.65 7.77 -1.66
C GLU A 54 16.42 8.96 -2.58
N ALA A 55 15.26 9.61 -2.45
CA ALA A 55 14.93 10.79 -3.24
C ALA A 55 14.04 11.78 -2.47
N ARG A 56 13.94 13.01 -2.95
CA ARG A 56 12.93 13.96 -2.44
C ARG A 56 11.53 13.58 -2.91
N SER A 57 11.41 13.19 -4.17
CA SER A 57 10.15 12.79 -4.82
C SER A 57 10.45 11.81 -5.95
N LEU A 58 9.49 10.94 -6.26
CA LEU A 58 9.57 10.02 -7.39
C LEU A 58 8.29 10.13 -8.22
N GLU A 59 8.46 10.40 -9.51
CA GLU A 59 7.40 10.52 -10.49
C GLU A 59 7.63 9.45 -11.56
N GLY A 60 6.61 8.65 -11.85
CA GLY A 60 6.62 7.64 -12.91
C GLY A 60 5.43 7.83 -13.83
N GLU A 61 5.65 7.70 -15.13
CA GLU A 61 4.61 7.83 -16.16
C GLU A 61 4.68 6.64 -17.13
N GLU A 62 3.57 6.33 -17.81
CA GLU A 62 3.44 5.37 -18.93
C GLU A 62 3.59 3.86 -18.60
N ASP A 63 4.36 3.46 -17.58
CA ASP A 63 4.62 2.03 -17.26
C ASP A 63 5.16 1.89 -15.81
N ASN A 64 5.60 0.68 -15.46
CA ASN A 64 5.95 0.28 -14.11
C ASN A 64 7.36 0.72 -13.67
N VAL A 65 7.47 1.11 -12.40
CA VAL A 65 8.73 1.32 -11.71
C VAL A 65 8.98 0.17 -10.74
N GLU A 66 10.16 -0.45 -10.80
CA GLU A 66 10.57 -1.52 -9.90
C GLU A 66 11.83 -1.14 -9.14
N VAL A 67 11.84 -1.35 -7.82
CA VAL A 67 12.99 -1.11 -6.94
C VAL A 67 13.35 -2.42 -6.23
N LYS A 68 14.53 -2.98 -6.53
CA LYS A 68 15.03 -4.22 -5.90
C LYS A 68 15.46 -4.05 -4.44
N GLY A 69 15.68 -2.82 -3.99
CA GLY A 69 16.01 -2.49 -2.61
C GLY A 69 14.88 -1.79 -1.87
N ASN A 70 15.27 -1.03 -0.85
CA ASN A 70 14.41 -0.09 -0.13
C ASN A 70 14.15 1.16 -0.97
N LEU A 71 12.95 1.72 -0.86
CA LEU A 71 12.60 3.01 -1.45
C LEU A 71 12.20 3.99 -0.33
N THR A 72 13.01 5.03 -0.14
CA THR A 72 12.73 6.11 0.80
C THR A 72 12.59 7.42 0.04
N VAL A 73 11.41 8.03 0.12
CA VAL A 73 11.10 9.27 -0.57
C VAL A 73 10.59 10.29 0.44
N GLU A 74 11.17 11.48 0.50
CA GLU A 74 10.80 12.45 1.55
C GLU A 74 9.33 12.91 1.44
N ASN A 75 8.91 13.29 0.23
CA ASN A 75 7.59 13.87 0.00
C ASN A 75 6.62 12.87 -0.62
N SER A 76 6.63 12.76 -1.94
CA SER A 76 5.60 12.04 -2.69
C SER A 76 6.19 11.07 -3.69
N ILE A 77 5.50 9.94 -3.82
CA ILE A 77 5.63 9.00 -4.92
C ILE A 77 4.34 9.11 -5.74
N SER A 78 4.45 9.45 -7.03
CA SER A 78 3.33 9.48 -7.98
C SER A 78 3.66 8.58 -9.15
N ILE A 79 2.85 7.56 -9.40
CA ILE A 79 3.00 6.65 -10.56
C ILE A 79 1.70 6.68 -11.37
N GLU A 80 1.73 7.45 -12.45
CA GLU A 80 0.63 7.64 -13.39
C GLU A 80 0.67 6.58 -14.49
N ASP A 81 -0.48 5.99 -14.81
CA ASP A 81 -0.64 4.91 -15.79
C ASP A 81 0.28 3.68 -15.55
N GLY A 82 0.75 3.49 -14.31
CA GLY A 82 1.77 2.50 -13.98
C GLY A 82 1.58 1.83 -12.63
N SER A 83 2.46 0.88 -12.34
CA SER A 83 2.55 0.17 -11.06
C SER A 83 3.90 0.39 -10.41
N LEU A 84 3.94 0.28 -9.08
CA LEU A 84 5.16 0.32 -8.30
C LEU A 84 5.41 -1.02 -7.61
N TYR A 85 6.60 -1.59 -7.81
CA TYR A 85 7.03 -2.77 -7.08
C TYR A 85 8.31 -2.51 -6.27
N VAL A 86 8.23 -2.64 -4.94
CA VAL A 86 9.35 -2.46 -4.03
C VAL A 86 9.65 -3.76 -3.30
N HIS A 87 10.86 -4.29 -3.47
CA HIS A 87 11.29 -5.55 -2.84
C HIS A 87 11.74 -5.35 -1.39
N GLY A 88 12.17 -4.15 -1.03
CA GLY A 88 12.52 -3.76 0.34
C GLY A 88 11.39 -3.02 1.05
N ASN A 89 11.77 -2.21 2.03
CA ASN A 89 10.86 -1.31 2.73
C ASN A 89 10.49 -0.12 1.85
N LEU A 90 9.27 0.39 2.03
CA LEU A 90 8.77 1.59 1.38
C LEU A 90 8.44 2.64 2.43
N GLN A 91 9.04 3.83 2.30
CA GLN A 91 8.72 4.97 3.15
C GLN A 91 8.52 6.23 2.30
N ALA A 92 7.37 6.89 2.44
CA ALA A 92 7.12 8.22 1.88
C ALA A 92 6.05 8.98 2.65
N THR A 93 5.93 10.29 2.50
CA THR A 93 4.79 11.01 3.11
C THR A 93 3.49 10.65 2.39
N ASN A 94 3.48 10.76 1.05
CA ASN A 94 2.32 10.43 0.21
C ASN A 94 2.71 9.43 -0.87
N ILE A 95 1.85 8.43 -1.09
CA ILE A 95 2.01 7.43 -2.16
C ILE A 95 0.74 7.41 -2.99
N GLU A 96 0.85 7.70 -4.28
CA GLU A 96 -0.23 7.65 -5.26
C GLU A 96 0.20 6.80 -6.46
N VAL A 97 -0.54 5.73 -6.73
CA VAL A 97 -0.25 4.76 -7.79
C VAL A 97 -1.54 4.38 -8.51
N ASP A 98 -1.62 4.57 -9.82
CA ASP A 98 -2.86 4.33 -10.55
C ASP A 98 -3.26 2.85 -10.58
N ASN A 99 -2.32 1.96 -10.90
CA ASN A 99 -2.66 0.56 -11.14
C ASN A 99 -2.42 -0.33 -9.93
N SER A 100 -1.16 -0.59 -9.56
CA SER A 100 -0.85 -1.53 -8.49
C SER A 100 0.37 -1.13 -7.68
N LEU A 101 0.28 -1.26 -6.37
CA LEU A 101 1.39 -1.11 -5.44
C LEU A 101 1.66 -2.44 -4.76
N ARG A 102 2.84 -3.02 -4.98
CA ARG A 102 3.30 -4.21 -4.28
C ARG A 102 4.55 -3.90 -3.46
N VAL A 103 4.56 -4.30 -2.19
CA VAL A 103 5.71 -4.09 -1.28
C VAL A 103 6.01 -5.36 -0.50
N ARG A 104 7.27 -5.82 -0.55
CA ARG A 104 7.72 -7.01 0.19
C ARG A 104 8.28 -6.68 1.60
N GLY A 105 8.68 -5.44 1.83
CA GLY A 105 9.10 -4.94 3.15
C GLY A 105 7.99 -4.20 3.89
N VAL A 106 8.38 -3.53 4.98
CA VAL A 106 7.49 -2.68 5.78
C VAL A 106 7.12 -1.44 4.97
N THR A 107 5.85 -1.04 5.01
CA THR A 107 5.35 0.17 4.36
C THR A 107 4.98 1.22 5.39
N LYS A 108 5.53 2.43 5.26
CA LYS A 108 5.23 3.57 6.13
C LYS A 108 4.87 4.80 5.30
N ALA A 109 3.68 5.36 5.54
CA ALA A 109 3.30 6.63 4.92
C ALA A 109 2.33 7.44 5.77
N GLU A 110 2.00 8.66 5.38
CA GLU A 110 0.82 9.35 5.92
C GLU A 110 -0.42 8.96 5.11
N GLU A 111 -0.33 9.02 3.78
CA GLU A 111 -1.42 8.65 2.87
C GLU A 111 -0.94 7.67 1.79
N ILE A 112 -1.73 6.61 1.58
CA ILE A 112 -1.57 5.64 0.49
C ILE A 112 -2.86 5.66 -0.36
N LYS A 113 -2.73 6.00 -1.64
CA LYS A 113 -3.79 5.95 -2.65
C LYS A 113 -3.37 5.00 -3.77
N VAL A 114 -4.18 4.00 -4.03
CA VAL A 114 -3.95 3.07 -5.15
C VAL A 114 -5.24 2.89 -5.95
N GLY A 115 -5.22 3.18 -7.24
CA GLY A 115 -6.43 3.07 -8.08
C GLY A 115 -6.88 1.60 -8.25
N GLY A 116 -5.95 0.68 -8.49
CA GLY A 116 -6.22 -0.76 -8.55
C GLY A 116 -5.97 -1.47 -7.22
N SER A 117 -4.83 -2.16 -7.10
CA SER A 117 -4.56 -3.10 -6.00
C SER A 117 -3.34 -2.75 -5.13
N LEU A 118 -3.47 -2.92 -3.82
CA LEU A 118 -2.39 -2.84 -2.85
C LEU A 118 -2.09 -4.23 -2.30
N GLU A 119 -0.84 -4.69 -2.43
CA GLU A 119 -0.38 -5.98 -1.91
C GLU A 119 0.85 -5.79 -1.03
N THR A 120 0.78 -6.23 0.23
CA THR A 120 1.87 -6.07 1.20
C THR A 120 2.13 -7.34 1.99
N THR A 121 3.41 -7.69 2.17
CA THR A 121 3.79 -8.91 2.91
C THR A 121 4.26 -8.67 4.34
N LYS A 122 4.56 -7.41 4.69
CA LYS A 122 4.98 -7.00 6.05
C LYS A 122 4.08 -5.86 6.53
N GLU A 123 4.37 -5.39 7.73
CA GLU A 123 3.57 -4.39 8.42
C GLU A 123 3.34 -3.14 7.56
N VAL A 124 2.10 -2.64 7.57
CA VAL A 124 1.71 -1.37 6.97
C VAL A 124 1.33 -0.40 8.08
N VAL A 125 1.96 0.78 8.10
CA VAL A 125 1.62 1.88 9.00
C VAL A 125 1.30 3.11 8.17
N ALA A 126 0.05 3.55 8.18
CA ALA A 126 -0.37 4.78 7.50
C ALA A 126 -1.44 5.54 8.27
N ASN A 127 -1.67 6.82 8.01
CA ASN A 127 -2.87 7.48 8.56
C ASN A 127 -4.10 7.11 7.74
N ARG A 128 -3.98 7.16 6.41
CA ARG A 128 -5.08 6.93 5.47
C ARG A 128 -4.65 5.99 4.34
N ILE A 129 -5.46 4.96 4.11
CA ILE A 129 -5.30 4.00 3.00
C ILE A 129 -6.56 4.03 2.16
N ILE A 130 -6.43 4.30 0.86
CA ILE A 130 -7.53 4.35 -0.10
C ILE A 130 -7.15 3.48 -1.29
N VAL A 131 -7.93 2.43 -1.55
CA VAL A 131 -7.67 1.48 -2.63
C VAL A 131 -8.93 1.30 -3.48
N GLY A 132 -8.83 1.46 -4.78
CA GLY A 132 -10.01 1.40 -5.65
C GLY A 132 -10.56 -0.02 -5.81
N SER A 133 -9.70 -1.04 -5.91
CA SER A 133 -10.12 -2.42 -6.17
C SER A 133 -9.88 -3.36 -4.99
N SER A 134 -8.63 -3.73 -4.69
CA SER A 134 -8.33 -4.74 -3.66
C SER A 134 -7.13 -4.37 -2.79
N PHE A 135 -7.25 -4.57 -1.49
CA PHE A 135 -6.14 -4.45 -0.55
C PHE A 135 -5.92 -5.80 0.14
N GLU A 136 -4.78 -6.43 -0.15
CA GLU A 136 -4.31 -7.65 0.53
C GLU A 136 -3.07 -7.32 1.40
N ALA A 137 -3.15 -7.68 2.67
CA ALA A 137 -2.03 -7.61 3.61
C ALA A 137 -1.80 -8.96 4.29
N GLU A 138 -0.61 -9.54 4.09
CA GLU A 138 -0.23 -10.79 4.77
C GLU A 138 0.17 -10.57 6.24
N SER A 139 0.29 -9.31 6.67
CA SER A 139 0.77 -8.92 8.00
C SER A 139 -0.12 -7.84 8.62
N ASN A 140 0.35 -7.27 9.74
CA ASN A 140 -0.41 -6.29 10.51
C ASN A 140 -0.60 -4.99 9.72
N VAL A 141 -1.77 -4.39 9.86
CA VAL A 141 -2.10 -3.08 9.29
C VAL A 141 -2.53 -2.16 10.41
N LYS A 142 -1.85 -1.02 10.53
CA LYS A 142 -2.22 0.07 11.43
C LYS A 142 -2.57 1.30 10.61
N ALA A 143 -3.83 1.73 10.66
CA ALA A 143 -4.22 2.99 10.04
C ALA A 143 -5.39 3.69 10.71
N GLU A 144 -5.47 5.02 10.65
CA GLU A 144 -6.69 5.69 11.14
C GLU A 144 -7.89 5.34 10.27
N LYS A 145 -7.73 5.41 8.94
CA LYS A 145 -8.81 5.15 7.99
C LYS A 145 -8.37 4.23 6.87
N ILE A 146 -9.17 3.19 6.62
CA ILE A 146 -9.03 2.28 5.47
C ILE A 146 -10.31 2.41 4.63
N LYS A 147 -10.15 2.72 3.33
CA LYS A 147 -11.25 2.72 2.36
C LYS A 147 -10.90 1.84 1.17
N VAL A 148 -11.73 0.86 0.85
CA VAL A 148 -11.51 -0.03 -0.28
C VAL A 148 -12.77 -0.15 -1.14
N GLY A 149 -12.67 0.00 -2.46
CA GLY A 149 -13.84 -0.09 -3.33
C GLY A 149 -14.37 -1.53 -3.47
N GLY A 150 -13.49 -2.51 -3.64
CA GLY A 150 -13.83 -3.93 -3.76
C GLY A 150 -13.57 -4.71 -2.49
N THR A 151 -12.42 -5.36 -2.39
CA THR A 151 -12.12 -6.37 -1.36
C THR A 151 -10.97 -5.96 -0.45
N LEU A 152 -11.17 -6.11 0.86
CA LEU A 152 -10.13 -5.97 1.87
C LEU A 152 -9.85 -7.33 2.51
N GLU A 153 -8.60 -7.79 2.46
CA GLU A 153 -8.13 -9.00 3.12
C GLU A 153 -6.91 -8.69 3.98
N ILE A 154 -7.02 -8.90 5.29
CA ILE A 154 -5.91 -8.71 6.23
C ILE A 154 -5.72 -10.00 7.03
N LYS A 155 -4.64 -10.73 6.72
CA LYS A 155 -4.25 -11.99 7.40
C LYS A 155 -3.61 -11.74 8.77
N GLY A 156 -3.06 -10.53 8.99
CA GLY A 156 -2.52 -10.11 10.28
C GLY A 156 -3.56 -9.45 11.19
N LYS A 157 -3.06 -8.71 12.17
CA LYS A 157 -3.91 -7.86 13.04
C LYS A 157 -4.20 -6.53 12.36
N VAL A 158 -5.46 -6.14 12.33
CA VAL A 158 -5.85 -4.76 11.97
C VAL A 158 -5.99 -3.89 13.23
N SER A 159 -5.45 -2.68 13.19
CA SER A 159 -5.70 -1.63 14.19
C SER A 159 -6.14 -0.38 13.45
N ALA A 160 -7.42 -0.04 13.54
CA ALA A 160 -7.96 1.11 12.85
C ALA A 160 -9.01 1.91 13.62
N LYS A 161 -9.32 3.11 13.14
CA LYS A 161 -10.49 3.85 13.61
C LYS A 161 -11.69 3.57 12.70
N ASP A 162 -11.52 3.71 11.39
CA ASP A 162 -12.62 3.51 10.44
C ASP A 162 -12.20 2.61 9.27
N ILE A 163 -13.06 1.66 8.92
CA ILE A 163 -12.96 0.78 7.75
C ILE A 163 -14.23 0.96 6.93
N ASP A 164 -14.09 1.30 5.64
CA ASP A 164 -15.20 1.49 4.69
C ASP A 164 -14.92 0.74 3.40
N VAL A 165 -15.66 -0.36 3.17
CA VAL A 165 -15.42 -1.26 2.06
C VAL A 165 -16.69 -1.49 1.24
N GLY A 166 -16.61 -1.29 -0.07
CA GLY A 166 -17.76 -1.42 -0.96
C GLY A 166 -18.21 -2.87 -1.17
N GLY A 167 -17.25 -3.79 -1.33
CA GLY A 167 -17.49 -5.22 -1.55
C GLY A 167 -17.37 -6.03 -0.27
N SER A 168 -16.27 -6.77 -0.15
CA SER A 168 -16.09 -7.80 0.89
C SER A 168 -14.90 -7.51 1.79
N VAL A 169 -15.00 -7.93 3.05
CA VAL A 169 -13.97 -7.76 4.07
C VAL A 169 -13.70 -9.10 4.73
N GLU A 170 -12.43 -9.49 4.76
CA GLU A 170 -11.91 -10.63 5.52
C GLU A 170 -10.82 -10.14 6.48
N LEU A 171 -11.06 -10.28 7.78
CA LEU A 171 -10.12 -9.87 8.83
C LEU A 171 -9.79 -11.05 9.71
N SER A 172 -8.50 -11.36 9.86
CA SER A 172 -8.11 -12.44 10.75
C SER A 172 -8.35 -12.06 12.22
N SER A 173 -7.91 -10.89 12.67
CA SER A 173 -8.18 -10.34 14.01
C SER A 173 -7.93 -8.84 14.07
N GLY A 174 -8.41 -8.15 15.11
CA GLY A 174 -8.05 -6.74 15.28
C GLY A 174 -8.88 -5.92 16.26
N GLU A 175 -8.64 -4.61 16.22
CA GLU A 175 -9.38 -3.60 16.96
C GLU A 175 -9.73 -2.44 16.03
N VAL A 176 -11.03 -2.13 15.94
CA VAL A 176 -11.56 -0.99 15.18
C VAL A 176 -12.36 -0.06 16.11
N ASN A 177 -11.74 1.03 16.52
CA ASN A 177 -12.27 1.93 17.56
C ASN A 177 -13.36 2.91 17.08
N GLY A 178 -13.84 2.75 15.85
CA GLY A 178 -14.89 3.56 15.25
C GLY A 178 -15.84 2.67 14.47
N SER A 179 -15.94 2.86 13.15
CA SER A 179 -16.92 2.12 12.35
C SER A 179 -16.29 1.18 11.33
N ILE A 180 -16.87 -0.02 11.21
CA ILE A 180 -16.66 -0.93 10.08
C ILE A 180 -17.93 -0.86 9.22
N LYS A 181 -17.81 -0.37 8.00
CA LYS A 181 -18.89 -0.29 7.01
C LYS A 181 -18.54 -1.18 5.83
N VAL A 182 -19.42 -2.12 5.51
CA VAL A 182 -19.23 -3.07 4.42
C VAL A 182 -20.49 -3.12 3.57
N GLY A 183 -20.36 -2.89 2.27
CA GLY A 183 -21.50 -2.96 1.35
C GLY A 183 -21.98 -4.39 1.13
N GLY A 184 -21.05 -5.34 0.93
CA GLY A 184 -21.32 -6.75 0.71
C GLY A 184 -21.17 -7.58 1.99
N THR A 185 -20.06 -8.32 2.10
CA THR A 185 -19.87 -9.36 3.12
C THR A 185 -18.73 -9.04 4.07
N LEU A 186 -18.93 -9.23 5.37
CA LEU A 186 -17.89 -9.18 6.39
C LEU A 186 -17.66 -10.58 6.97
N GLU A 187 -16.42 -11.04 6.99
CA GLU A 187 -15.99 -12.26 7.67
C GLU A 187 -14.80 -11.96 8.60
N THR A 188 -14.88 -12.49 9.82
CA THR A 188 -13.79 -12.37 10.80
C THR A 188 -13.44 -13.73 11.38
N GLU A 189 -12.18 -14.13 11.30
CA GLU A 189 -11.75 -15.49 11.68
C GLU A 189 -11.48 -15.67 13.18
N ASN A 190 -11.07 -14.60 13.87
CA ASN A 190 -10.73 -14.61 15.29
C ASN A 190 -11.29 -13.36 16.00
N PHE A 191 -10.82 -13.09 17.21
CA PHE A 191 -11.28 -11.99 18.03
C PHE A 191 -11.17 -10.63 17.32
N LEU A 192 -12.32 -9.96 17.17
CA LEU A 192 -12.44 -8.59 16.69
C LEU A 192 -13.06 -7.71 17.78
N LYS A 193 -12.37 -6.65 18.17
CA LYS A 193 -12.94 -5.57 18.98
C LYS A 193 -13.43 -4.44 18.08
N PHE A 194 -14.65 -3.95 18.27
CA PHE A 194 -15.23 -2.90 17.43
C PHE A 194 -16.22 -2.01 18.18
N GLU A 195 -16.39 -0.74 17.76
CA GLU A 195 -17.49 0.09 18.28
C GLU A 195 -18.79 -0.14 17.50
N GLU A 196 -18.78 0.03 16.16
CA GLU A 196 -19.95 -0.16 15.31
C GLU A 196 -19.63 -0.94 14.03
N ILE A 197 -20.39 -2.00 13.74
CA ILE A 197 -20.39 -2.71 12.46
C ILE A 197 -21.69 -2.41 11.71
N LYS A 198 -21.58 -2.04 10.43
CA LYS A 198 -22.68 -1.90 9.47
C LYS A 198 -22.38 -2.72 8.23
N VAL A 199 -23.21 -3.70 7.94
CA VAL A 199 -23.06 -4.56 6.77
C VAL A 199 -24.34 -4.57 5.94
N GLY A 200 -24.23 -4.26 4.65
CA GLY A 200 -25.36 -4.25 3.73
C GLY A 200 -25.86 -5.66 3.41
N GLY A 201 -24.94 -6.59 3.15
CA GLY A 201 -25.21 -8.00 2.89
C GLY A 201 -25.14 -8.85 4.16
N SER A 202 -24.14 -9.72 4.23
CA SER A 202 -24.01 -10.73 5.28
C SER A 202 -22.79 -10.49 6.16
N ALA A 203 -22.91 -10.72 7.46
CA ALA A 203 -21.81 -10.63 8.41
C ALA A 203 -21.64 -11.96 9.14
N ARG A 204 -20.41 -12.50 9.13
CA ARG A 204 -19.99 -13.61 9.97
C ARG A 204 -18.92 -13.12 10.94
N VAL A 205 -19.25 -13.13 12.23
CA VAL A 205 -18.32 -12.73 13.30
C VAL A 205 -18.08 -13.93 14.20
N LYS A 206 -16.89 -14.52 14.13
CA LYS A 206 -16.58 -15.71 14.94
C LYS A 206 -16.50 -15.40 16.43
N THR A 207 -15.76 -14.36 16.81
CA THR A 207 -15.66 -13.93 18.20
C THR A 207 -15.36 -12.44 18.23
N GLY A 208 -15.99 -11.69 19.14
CA GLY A 208 -15.69 -10.27 19.24
C GLY A 208 -16.34 -9.59 20.42
N GLU A 209 -15.88 -8.37 20.69
CA GLU A 209 -16.46 -7.46 21.66
C GLU A 209 -16.80 -6.17 20.95
N GLY A 210 -18.07 -5.76 21.01
CA GLY A 210 -18.47 -4.48 20.47
C GLY A 210 -19.82 -4.01 20.92
N ARG A 211 -20.23 -2.84 20.43
CA ARG A 211 -21.43 -2.15 20.94
C ARG A 211 -22.64 -2.29 20.04
N ILE A 212 -22.45 -2.11 18.73
CA ILE A 212 -23.55 -2.10 17.77
C ILE A 212 -23.17 -2.91 16.54
N ILE A 213 -24.06 -3.83 16.16
CA ILE A 213 -24.03 -4.51 14.85
C ILE A 213 -25.35 -4.20 14.15
N LYS A 214 -25.28 -3.73 12.91
CA LYS A 214 -26.43 -3.55 12.01
C LYS A 214 -26.15 -4.31 10.72
N VAL A 215 -27.01 -5.28 10.42
CA VAL A 215 -26.89 -6.09 9.21
C VAL A 215 -28.19 -5.98 8.40
N GLY A 216 -28.07 -5.65 7.13
CA GLY A 216 -29.20 -5.57 6.20
C GLY A 216 -29.69 -6.96 5.75
N GLY A 217 -28.77 -7.93 5.66
CA GLY A 217 -29.05 -9.34 5.37
C GLY A 217 -28.82 -10.25 6.58
N THR A 218 -27.98 -11.27 6.41
CA THR A 218 -27.79 -12.34 7.40
C THR A 218 -26.66 -12.02 8.36
N LEU A 219 -26.91 -12.19 9.66
CA LEU A 219 -25.88 -12.15 10.70
C LEU A 219 -25.67 -13.58 11.25
N GLU A 220 -24.46 -14.08 11.13
CA GLU A 220 -23.99 -15.31 11.76
C GLU A 220 -22.94 -14.97 12.82
N ILE A 221 -23.15 -15.48 14.03
CA ILE A 221 -22.20 -15.38 15.13
C ILE A 221 -21.89 -16.80 15.55
N ASP A 222 -20.62 -17.19 15.46
CA ASP A 222 -20.19 -18.50 15.95
C ASP A 222 -20.03 -18.41 17.47
N GLU A 223 -20.52 -19.40 18.22
CA GLU A 223 -20.20 -19.57 19.64
C GLU A 223 -19.15 -20.68 19.76
N ASP A 224 -18.10 -20.46 20.56
CA ASP A 224 -17.22 -21.54 21.04
C ASP A 224 -17.90 -22.32 22.17
#